data_AF-A0A2V8MD08-F1
#
_entry.id   AF-A0A2V8MD08-F1
#
_cell.length_a   1.000
_cell.length_b   1.000
_cell.length_c   1.000
_cell.angle_alpha   90.00
_cell.angle_beta   90.00
_cell.angle_gamma   90.00
#
_symmetry.space_group_name_H-M   'P 1'
#
loop_
_entity.id
_entity.type
_entity.pdbx_description
1 polymer ?
#
loop_
_entity_poly.entity_id
_entity_poly.type
_entity_poly.pdbx_seq_one_letter_code
_entity_poly.pdbx_strand_id
1 'polypeptide(L)'
;MAQLAFDYTNALAAIRRGDLIVAREAVSRAESDRQRALVRGKEQRYADPRRDQRLAILTEQLRALLTAAEGKSEDAVTELKRIAAKEDAMSVEFGPPAVYKPTDELLGELLMELHRSSEARDAFRVALGRAPGRRSVVQALTRADKEIVAAK
;
A
#
# COMPACT_ATOMS: atom_id res chain seq x y z
N MET A 1 17.55 -0.34 -4.91
CA MET A 1 16.10 -0.57 -5.15
C MET A 1 15.72 -2.02 -4.84
N ALA A 2 16.51 -3.02 -5.25
CA ALA A 2 16.25 -4.44 -4.96
C ALA A 2 16.02 -4.75 -3.46
N GLN A 3 16.85 -4.17 -2.57
CA GLN A 3 16.73 -4.40 -1.13
C GLN A 3 15.40 -3.90 -0.55
N LEU A 4 14.97 -2.67 -0.86
CA LEU A 4 13.67 -2.17 -0.43
C LEU A 4 12.49 -3.01 -0.95
N ALA A 5 12.56 -3.52 -2.18
CA ALA A 5 11.52 -4.38 -2.73
C ALA A 5 11.39 -5.68 -1.91
N PHE A 6 12.53 -6.25 -1.53
CA PHE A 6 12.62 -7.44 -0.69
C PHE A 6 12.06 -7.18 0.71
N ASP A 7 12.51 -6.11 1.36
CA ASP A 7 12.03 -5.74 2.70
C ASP A 7 10.54 -5.38 2.70
N TYR A 8 10.03 -4.74 1.65
CA TYR A 8 8.59 -4.49 1.48
C TYR A 8 7.79 -5.79 1.44
N THR A 9 8.24 -6.77 0.65
CA THR A 9 7.56 -8.06 0.53
C THR A 9 7.58 -8.82 1.86
N ASN A 10 8.73 -8.81 2.55
CA ASN A 10 8.87 -9.46 3.86
C ASN A 10 7.98 -8.81 4.92
N ALA A 11 7.95 -7.47 4.96
CA ALA A 11 7.09 -6.72 5.88
C ALA A 11 5.62 -7.05 5.64
N LEU A 12 5.16 -6.98 4.39
CA LEU A 12 3.78 -7.29 4.04
C LEU A 12 3.41 -8.74 4.39
N ALA A 13 4.33 -9.69 4.17
CA ALA A 13 4.11 -11.09 4.52
C ALA A 13 4.05 -11.30 6.05
N ALA A 14 4.92 -10.65 6.82
CA ALA A 14 4.91 -10.73 8.27
C ALA A 14 3.64 -10.12 8.89
N ILE A 15 3.21 -8.96 8.36
CA ILE A 15 1.96 -8.29 8.74
C ILE A 15 0.77 -9.23 8.52
N ARG A 16 0.66 -9.85 7.33
CA ARG A 16 -0.44 -10.79 7.03
C ARG A 16 -0.44 -12.05 7.91
N ARG A 17 0.71 -12.46 8.42
CA ARG A 17 0.80 -13.59 9.36
C ARG A 17 0.51 -13.20 10.82
N GLY A 18 0.37 -11.91 11.11
CA GLY A 18 0.22 -11.42 12.49
C GLY A 18 1.51 -11.50 13.32
N ASP A 19 2.66 -11.74 12.68
CA ASP A 19 3.95 -11.78 13.37
C ASP A 19 4.46 -10.35 13.61
N LEU A 20 3.93 -9.71 14.66
CA LEU A 20 4.17 -8.30 14.93
C LEU A 20 5.64 -7.98 15.21
N ILE A 21 6.40 -8.92 15.77
CA ILE A 21 7.84 -8.73 16.02
C ILE A 21 8.56 -8.64 14.69
N VAL A 22 8.39 -9.65 13.82
CA VAL A 22 9.05 -9.67 12.50
C VAL A 22 8.53 -8.53 11.62
N ALA A 23 7.24 -8.18 11.71
CA ALA A 23 6.66 -7.07 10.97
C ALA A 23 7.31 -5.73 11.34
N ARG A 24 7.45 -5.42 12.64
CA ARG A 24 8.10 -4.19 13.11
C ARG A 24 9.54 -4.09 12.61
N GLU A 25 10.30 -5.17 12.72
CA GLU A 25 11.68 -5.20 12.24
C GLU A 25 11.76 -5.00 10.72
N ALA A 26 10.91 -5.67 9.95
CA ALA A 26 10.89 -5.54 8.50
C ALA A 26 10.47 -4.14 8.03
N VAL A 27 9.50 -3.51 8.70
CA VAL A 27 9.10 -2.11 8.46
C VAL A 27 10.27 -1.17 8.75
N SER A 28 10.95 -1.34 9.89
CA SER A 28 12.12 -0.54 10.26
C SER A 28 13.28 -0.69 9.25
N ARG A 29 13.52 -1.91 8.75
CA ARG A 29 14.49 -2.14 7.66
C ARG A 29 14.07 -1.39 6.39
N ALA A 30 12.82 -1.49 5.96
CA ALA A 30 12.32 -0.78 4.78
C ALA A 30 12.48 0.75 4.90
N GLU A 31 12.22 1.33 6.08
CA GLU A 31 12.43 2.77 6.33
C GLU A 31 13.91 3.15 6.27
N SER A 32 14.79 2.33 6.86
CA SER A 32 16.24 2.53 6.81
C SER A 32 16.76 2.44 5.36
N ASP A 33 16.24 1.50 4.58
CA ASP A 33 16.53 1.31 3.16
C ASP A 33 16.13 2.52 2.32
N ARG A 34 14.93 3.06 2.58
CA ARG A 34 14.49 4.34 1.98
C ARG A 34 15.48 5.44 2.30
N GLN A 35 15.86 5.61 3.57
CA GLN A 35 16.79 6.68 3.97
C GLN A 35 18.14 6.56 3.25
N ARG A 36 18.71 5.35 3.17
CA ARG A 36 19.96 5.10 2.42
C ARG A 36 19.79 5.40 0.92
N ALA A 37 18.64 5.06 0.35
CA ALA A 37 18.32 5.31 -1.05
C ALA A 37 18.22 6.82 -1.38
N LEU A 38 17.74 7.63 -0.44
CA LEU A 38 17.67 9.09 -0.55
C LEU A 38 19.07 9.74 -0.46
N VAL A 39 19.88 9.33 0.52
CA VAL A 39 21.25 9.85 0.69
C VAL A 39 22.07 9.59 -0.57
N ARG A 40 22.09 8.34 -1.07
CA ARG A 40 22.81 7.98 -2.31
C ARG A 40 22.34 8.77 -3.53
N GLY A 41 21.03 9.00 -3.65
CA GLY A 41 20.47 9.77 -4.78
C GLY A 41 20.97 11.22 -4.80
N LYS A 42 21.06 11.85 -3.62
CA LYS A 42 21.62 13.21 -3.46
C LYS A 42 23.10 13.26 -3.78
N GLU A 43 23.89 12.32 -3.25
CA GLU A 43 25.33 12.22 -3.50
C GLU A 43 25.66 12.07 -4.99
N GLN A 44 24.86 11.28 -5.71
CA GLN A 44 25.04 11.02 -7.15
C GLN A 44 24.50 12.15 -8.05
N ARG A 45 24.00 13.25 -7.47
CA ARG A 45 23.30 14.35 -8.18
C ARG A 45 22.16 13.86 -9.09
N TYR A 46 21.61 12.69 -8.79
CA TYR A 46 20.49 12.07 -9.49
C TYR A 46 19.24 12.13 -8.60
N ALA A 47 18.87 13.35 -8.21
CA ALA A 47 17.66 13.58 -7.45
C ALA A 47 16.45 13.48 -8.41
N ASP A 48 15.70 12.38 -8.29
CA ASP A 48 14.40 12.21 -8.97
C ASP A 48 13.28 12.31 -7.93
N PRO A 49 12.58 13.44 -7.82
CA PRO A 49 11.50 13.62 -6.85
C PRO A 49 10.41 12.54 -6.93
N ARG A 50 10.18 11.95 -8.11
CA ARG A 50 9.18 10.88 -8.29
C ARG A 50 9.64 9.58 -7.66
N ARG A 51 10.93 9.27 -7.77
CA ARG A 51 11.53 8.13 -7.08
C ARG A 51 11.37 8.32 -5.57
N ASP A 52 11.69 9.49 -5.05
CA ASP A 52 11.62 9.76 -3.62
C ASP A 52 10.19 9.70 -3.09
N GLN A 53 9.22 10.26 -3.83
CA GLN A 53 7.79 10.13 -3.54
C GLN A 53 7.33 8.67 -3.54
N ARG A 54 7.74 7.87 -4.53
CA ARG A 54 7.41 6.45 -4.60
C ARG A 54 7.96 5.67 -3.42
N LEU A 55 9.23 5.92 -3.05
CA LEU A 55 9.85 5.28 -1.88
C LEU A 55 9.11 5.65 -0.59
N ALA A 56 8.67 6.90 -0.46
CA ALA A 56 7.88 7.36 0.67
C ALA A 56 6.53 6.64 0.75
N ILE A 57 5.78 6.56 -0.36
CA ILE A 57 4.50 5.83 -0.42
C ILE A 57 4.67 4.37 0.02
N LEU A 58 5.67 3.66 -0.50
CA LEU A 58 5.91 2.26 -0.13
C LEU A 58 6.14 2.08 1.38
N THR A 59 6.94 2.94 2.00
CA THR A 59 7.18 2.84 3.45
C THR A 59 5.97 3.31 4.29
N GLU A 60 5.25 4.34 3.83
CA GLU A 60 4.02 4.83 4.48
C GLU A 60 2.92 3.76 4.47
N GLN A 61 2.76 3.03 3.35
CA GLN A 61 1.85 1.88 3.25
C GLN A 61 2.18 0.81 4.31
N LEU A 62 3.44 0.41 4.41
CA LEU A 62 3.87 -0.62 5.38
C LEU A 62 3.59 -0.19 6.82
N ARG A 63 3.85 1.08 7.15
CA ARG A 63 3.56 1.64 8.47
C ARG A 63 2.07 1.65 8.76
N ALA A 64 1.22 2.04 7.80
CA ALA A 64 -0.23 2.03 7.97
C ALA A 64 -0.76 0.60 8.18
N LEU A 65 -0.28 -0.37 7.40
CA LEU A 65 -0.68 -1.77 7.56
C LEU A 65 -0.20 -2.40 8.88
N LEU A 66 1.01 -2.05 9.33
CA LEU A 66 1.48 -2.43 10.67
C LEU A 66 0.58 -1.82 11.75
N THR A 67 0.18 -0.56 11.60
CA THR A 67 -0.76 0.12 12.51
C THR A 67 -2.09 -0.63 12.61
N ALA A 68 -2.62 -1.11 11.49
CA ALA A 68 -3.81 -1.97 11.47
C ALA A 68 -3.58 -3.29 12.22
N ALA A 69 -2.47 -3.97 11.95
CA ALA A 69 -2.11 -5.24 12.60
C ALA A 69 -1.89 -5.08 14.12
N GLU A 70 -1.53 -3.89 14.58
CA GLU A 70 -1.42 -3.52 15.99
C GLU A 70 -2.76 -3.15 16.64
N GLY A 71 -3.88 -3.38 15.93
CA GLY A 71 -5.24 -3.17 16.44
C GLY A 71 -5.78 -1.75 16.24
N LYS A 72 -5.08 -0.88 15.51
CA LYS A 72 -5.49 0.51 15.25
C LYS A 72 -6.00 0.67 13.81
N SER A 73 -6.98 -0.16 13.44
CA SER A 73 -7.43 -0.27 12.06
C SER A 73 -8.05 1.00 11.50
N GLU A 74 -8.76 1.80 12.30
CA GLU A 74 -9.36 3.07 11.83
C GLU A 74 -8.29 4.15 11.54
N ASP A 75 -7.24 4.21 12.36
CA ASP A 75 -6.08 5.08 12.11
C ASP A 75 -5.40 4.67 10.79
N ALA A 76 -5.23 3.36 10.60
CA ALA A 76 -4.66 2.80 9.37
C ALA A 76 -5.51 3.07 8.13
N VAL A 77 -6.84 2.96 8.22
CA VAL A 77 -7.77 3.32 7.13
C VAL A 77 -7.62 4.79 6.77
N THR A 78 -7.58 5.68 7.76
CA THR A 78 -7.39 7.12 7.55
C THR A 78 -6.07 7.40 6.85
N GLU A 79 -4.99 6.76 7.31
CA GLU A 79 -3.66 6.94 6.73
C GLU A 79 -3.58 6.37 5.30
N LEU A 80 -4.16 5.20 5.03
CA LEU A 80 -4.22 4.64 3.67
C LEU A 80 -5.01 5.53 2.71
N LYS A 81 -6.12 6.15 3.15
CA LYS A 81 -6.84 7.15 2.34
C LYS A 81 -5.97 8.36 2.00
N ARG A 82 -5.19 8.86 2.98
CA ARG A 82 -4.23 9.96 2.78
C ARG A 82 -3.11 9.59 1.80
N ILE A 83 -2.58 8.37 1.93
CA ILE A 83 -1.52 7.85 1.05
C ILE A 83 -2.05 7.64 -0.37
N ALA A 84 -3.27 7.12 -0.53
CA ALA A 84 -3.90 6.94 -1.84
C ALA A 84 -4.06 8.28 -2.57
N ALA A 85 -4.58 9.31 -1.90
CA ALA A 85 -4.68 10.65 -2.48
C ALA A 85 -3.30 11.23 -2.89
N LYS A 86 -2.25 10.95 -2.12
CA LYS A 86 -0.86 11.34 -2.46
C LYS A 86 -0.35 10.56 -3.67
N GLU A 87 -0.66 9.27 -3.76
CA GLU A 87 -0.29 8.40 -4.88
C GLU A 87 -0.99 8.82 -6.18
N ASP A 88 -2.27 9.18 -6.10
CA ASP A 88 -3.08 9.66 -7.24
C ASP A 88 -2.60 11.01 -7.77
N ALA A 89 -2.08 11.86 -6.89
CA ALA A 89 -1.50 13.15 -7.28
C ALA A 89 -0.14 13.03 -8.00
N MET A 90 0.46 11.82 -8.07
CA MET A 90 1.71 11.62 -8.80
C MET A 90 1.47 11.61 -10.31
N SER A 91 2.25 12.41 -11.05
CA SER A 91 2.15 12.49 -12.52
C SER A 91 2.29 11.11 -13.21
N VAL A 92 1.38 10.83 -14.15
CA VAL A 92 1.24 9.57 -14.91
C VAL A 92 2.00 9.61 -16.25
N GLU A 93 2.88 10.60 -16.45
CA GLU A 93 3.46 10.96 -17.76
C GLU A 93 4.18 9.80 -18.49
N PHE A 94 4.62 8.75 -17.78
CA PHE A 94 5.11 7.50 -18.36
C PHE A 94 4.54 6.26 -17.66
N GLY A 95 3.21 6.16 -17.64
CA GLY A 95 2.48 5.03 -17.07
C GLY A 95 2.36 5.10 -15.54
N PRO A 96 1.61 4.15 -14.93
CA PRO A 96 1.38 4.17 -13.49
C PRO A 96 2.69 4.15 -12.70
N PRO A 97 2.84 4.95 -11.63
CA PRO A 97 3.99 4.85 -10.73
C PRO A 97 4.19 3.39 -10.30
N ALA A 98 5.43 2.91 -10.31
CA ALA A 98 5.79 1.51 -10.00
C ALA A 98 5.62 1.16 -8.51
N VAL A 99 4.41 1.28 -7.99
CA VAL A 99 4.02 0.85 -6.65
C VAL A 99 3.51 -0.58 -6.80
N TYR A 100 4.14 -1.53 -6.11
CA TYR A 100 3.91 -2.97 -6.33
C TYR A 100 2.42 -3.36 -6.17
N LYS A 101 1.78 -2.74 -5.18
CA LYS A 101 0.36 -2.83 -4.89
C LYS A 101 -0.18 -1.41 -4.72
N PRO A 102 -1.14 -0.95 -5.54
CA PRO A 102 -1.78 0.35 -5.37
C PRO A 102 -2.33 0.52 -3.96
N THR A 103 -2.25 1.73 -3.41
CA THR A 103 -2.75 2.00 -2.05
C THR A 103 -4.24 1.71 -1.94
N ASP A 104 -5.05 1.99 -2.96
CA ASP A 104 -6.48 1.66 -2.97
C ASP A 104 -6.76 0.15 -2.91
N GLU A 105 -5.88 -0.68 -3.47
CA GLU A 105 -6.01 -2.12 -3.32
C GLU A 105 -5.74 -2.56 -1.87
N LEU A 106 -4.75 -1.96 -1.21
CA LEU A 106 -4.47 -2.20 0.22
C LEU A 106 -5.60 -1.69 1.12
N LEU A 107 -6.13 -0.51 0.82
CA LEU A 107 -7.26 0.07 1.53
C LEU A 107 -8.50 -0.83 1.40
N GLY A 108 -8.81 -1.30 0.20
CA GLY A 108 -9.91 -2.22 -0.02
C GLY A 108 -9.74 -3.54 0.73
N GLU A 109 -8.54 -4.11 0.76
CA GLU A 109 -8.25 -5.32 1.55
C GLU A 109 -8.50 -5.11 3.04
N LEU A 110 -7.98 -4.03 3.62
CA LEU A 110 -8.21 -3.70 5.03
C LEU A 110 -9.70 -3.47 5.32
N LEU A 111 -10.42 -2.77 4.45
CA LEU A 111 -11.85 -2.53 4.61
C LEU A 111 -12.67 -3.83 4.56
N MET A 112 -12.25 -4.81 3.75
CA MET A 112 -12.86 -6.15 3.74
C MET A 112 -12.61 -6.88 5.07
N GLU A 113 -11.42 -6.79 5.65
CA GLU A 113 -11.11 -7.35 6.98
C GLU A 113 -11.96 -6.71 8.08
N LEU A 114 -12.36 -5.45 7.90
CA LEU A 114 -13.24 -4.71 8.81
C LEU A 114 -14.74 -4.86 8.50
N HIS A 115 -15.12 -5.76 7.58
CA HIS A 115 -16.51 -5.96 7.13
C HIS A 115 -17.18 -4.71 6.54
N ARG A 116 -16.39 -3.77 5.99
CA ARG A 116 -16.84 -2.52 5.37
C ARG A 116 -16.90 -2.68 3.84
N SER A 117 -17.61 -3.71 3.38
CA SER A 117 -17.57 -4.17 1.98
C SER A 117 -18.00 -3.10 0.96
N SER A 118 -18.92 -2.21 1.33
CA SER A 118 -19.33 -1.07 0.50
C SER A 118 -18.19 -0.09 0.22
N GLU A 119 -17.43 0.30 1.25
CA GLU A 119 -16.26 1.17 1.08
C GLU A 119 -15.12 0.44 0.37
N ALA A 120 -14.93 -0.86 0.66
CA ALA A 120 -13.92 -1.67 0.00
C ALA A 120 -14.15 -1.74 -1.52
N ARG A 121 -15.40 -1.92 -1.94
CA ARG A 121 -15.81 -1.91 -3.35
C ARG A 121 -15.38 -0.62 -4.05
N ASP A 122 -15.58 0.53 -3.41
CA ASP A 122 -15.25 1.82 -4.00
C ASP A 122 -13.73 1.99 -4.13
N ALA A 123 -12.95 1.59 -3.13
CA ALA A 123 -11.48 1.55 -3.23
C ALA A 123 -11.00 0.60 -4.35
N PHE A 124 -11.56 -0.61 -4.48
CA PHE A 124 -11.18 -1.53 -5.55
C PHE A 124 -11.49 -0.98 -6.95
N ARG A 125 -12.57 -0.21 -7.12
CA ARG A 125 -12.89 0.45 -8.40
C ARG A 125 -11.84 1.50 -8.77
N VAL A 126 -11.38 2.30 -7.81
CA VAL A 126 -10.27 3.25 -8.02
C VAL A 126 -9.00 2.50 -8.43
N ALA A 127 -8.65 1.43 -7.69
CA ALA A 127 -7.49 0.59 -8.01
C ALA A 127 -7.54 0.00 -9.44
N LEU A 128 -8.72 -0.43 -9.92
CA LEU A 128 -8.90 -0.92 -11.30
C LEU A 128 -8.84 0.18 -12.36
N GLY A 129 -9.23 1.41 -12.02
CA GLY A 129 -9.03 2.55 -12.91
C GLY A 129 -7.56 2.78 -13.24
N ARG A 130 -6.68 2.55 -12.24
CA ARG A 130 -5.22 2.69 -12.39
C ARG A 130 -4.52 1.46 -12.96
N ALA A 131 -4.99 0.26 -12.62
CA ALA A 131 -4.46 -1.00 -13.11
C ALA A 131 -5.59 -1.89 -13.67
N PRO A 132 -6.11 -1.59 -14.89
CA PRO A 132 -7.19 -2.35 -15.49
C PRO A 132 -6.86 -3.84 -15.59
N GLY A 133 -7.82 -4.71 -15.23
CA GLY A 133 -7.68 -6.16 -15.34
C GLY A 133 -6.78 -6.81 -14.29
N ARG A 134 -6.32 -6.08 -13.26
CA ARG A 134 -5.53 -6.66 -12.16
C ARG A 134 -6.34 -7.74 -11.42
N ARG A 135 -5.98 -9.01 -11.65
CA ARG A 135 -6.75 -10.18 -11.21
C ARG A 135 -7.08 -10.19 -9.71
N SER A 136 -6.12 -9.83 -8.85
CA SER A 136 -6.34 -9.77 -7.39
C SER A 136 -7.45 -8.80 -7.03
N VAL A 137 -7.46 -7.62 -7.63
CA VAL A 137 -8.48 -6.59 -7.40
C VAL A 137 -9.84 -7.00 -7.95
N VAL A 138 -9.88 -7.61 -9.14
CA VAL A 138 -11.14 -8.12 -9.73
C VAL A 138 -11.79 -9.18 -8.82
N GLN A 139 -10.99 -10.11 -8.29
CA GLN A 139 -11.47 -11.13 -7.37
C GLN A 139 -11.97 -10.52 -6.05
N ALA A 140 -11.21 -9.57 -5.48
CA ALA A 140 -11.59 -8.89 -4.26
C ALA A 140 -12.86 -8.05 -4.42
N LEU A 141 -13.01 -7.33 -5.55
CA LEU A 141 -14.22 -6.59 -5.90
C LEU A 141 -15.45 -7.52 -6.00
N THR A 142 -15.29 -8.66 -6.68
CA THR A 142 -16.35 -9.67 -6.79
C THR A 142 -16.80 -10.18 -5.41
N ARG A 143 -15.83 -10.38 -4.50
CA ARG A 143 -16.13 -10.77 -3.12
C ARG A 143 -16.88 -9.67 -2.37
N ALA A 144 -16.44 -8.42 -2.47
CA ALA A 144 -17.10 -7.27 -1.86
C ALA A 144 -18.56 -7.14 -2.32
N ASP A 145 -18.81 -7.27 -3.62
CA ASP A 145 -20.17 -7.22 -4.17
C ASP A 145 -21.06 -8.34 -3.64
N LYS A 146 -20.54 -9.56 -3.47
CA LYS A 146 -21.28 -10.68 -2.86
C LYS A 146 -21.64 -10.40 -1.40
N GLU A 147 -20.71 -9.89 -0.60
CA GLU A 147 -20.96 -9.55 0.81
C GLU A 147 -22.01 -8.43 0.93
N ILE A 148 -21.98 -7.42 0.04
CA ILE A 148 -22.99 -6.35 0.00
C ILE A 148 -24.38 -6.91 -0.32
N VAL A 149 -24.49 -7.87 -1.25
CA VAL A 149 -25.77 -8.49 -1.60
C VAL A 149 -26.28 -9.36 -0.44
N ALA A 150 -25.41 -10.12 0.21
CA ALA A 150 -25.77 -11.01 1.31
C ALA A 150 -26.19 -10.26 2.60
N ALA A 151 -25.74 -9.01 2.77
CA ALA A 151 -26.10 -8.16 3.91
C ALA A 151 -27.45 -7.42 3.75
N LYS A 152 -28.14 -7.60 2.62
CA LYS A 152 -29.48 -7.07 2.36
C LYS A 152 -30.56 -8.10 2.67
#